data_AF-A0A961XK15-F1
#
_entry.id   AF-A0A961XK15-F1
#
_cell.length_a   1.000
_cell.length_b   1.000
_cell.length_c   1.000
_cell.angle_alpha   90.00
_cell.angle_beta   90.00
_cell.angle_gamma   90.00
#
_symmetry.space_group_name_H-M   'P 1'
#
loop_
_entity.id
_entity.type
_entity.pdbx_description
1 polymer ?
#
loop_
_entity_poly.entity_id
_entity_poly.type
_entity_poly.pdbx_seq_one_letter_code
_entity_poly.pdbx_strand_id
1 'polypeptide(L)'
;MDRSLRSALAALFFAAGLCTPAAAQQVTAEGSVKFNLLSVEGLVVGTTLKVDADFAARHNVDVPAPFSILVPLADDVLELVDYMPEGPNGPFLKLNFATEDRKLIENIQFVRMTIAPGSAEERLNALAGLLANDVFGRATASYTESVRDIVRKTKVGDLDGVEVIGRYKDPNLGLM
;
A
#
# COMPACT_ATOMS: atom_id res chain seq x y z
N MET A 1 52.40 18.11 33.14
CA MET A 1 51.62 17.59 34.28
C MET A 1 50.80 18.73 34.85
N ASP A 2 49.53 18.44 35.14
CA ASP A 2 48.49 19.27 35.81
C ASP A 2 47.90 20.47 35.05
N ARG A 3 46.65 20.36 34.56
CA ARG A 3 45.36 20.52 35.28
C ARG A 3 45.05 22.00 35.60
N SER A 4 44.06 22.55 34.91
CA SER A 4 42.74 22.84 35.49
C SER A 4 42.08 24.14 34.97
N LEU A 5 40.74 24.04 34.83
CA LEU A 5 39.70 25.09 34.92
C LEU A 5 39.74 26.26 33.90
N ARG A 6 38.84 26.27 32.90
CA ARG A 6 37.41 26.69 32.95
C ARG A 6 37.21 28.19 33.25
N SER A 7 36.72 28.92 32.25
CA SER A 7 35.57 29.88 32.25
C SER A 7 35.83 30.98 31.21
N ALA A 8 35.16 30.98 30.06
CA ALA A 8 33.82 31.56 29.79
C ALA A 8 33.90 33.03 29.34
N LEU A 9 33.54 33.29 28.08
CA LEU A 9 32.72 34.41 27.59
C LEU A 9 32.60 34.23 26.06
N ALA A 10 31.44 33.82 25.57
CA ALA A 10 30.41 34.70 25.01
C ALA A 10 30.66 35.05 23.54
N ALA A 11 30.07 34.27 22.63
CA ALA A 11 29.64 34.75 21.32
C ALA A 11 28.41 33.95 20.89
N LEU A 12 27.26 34.51 21.22
CA LEU A 12 25.95 34.13 20.69
C LEU A 12 25.93 34.53 19.21
N PHE A 13 26.04 33.57 18.30
CA PHE A 13 25.71 33.81 16.89
C PHE A 13 24.56 32.90 16.47
N PHE A 14 23.40 33.53 16.41
CA PHE A 14 22.17 33.06 15.80
C PHE A 14 22.44 32.89 14.29
N ALA A 15 22.72 31.67 13.85
CA ALA A 15 22.80 31.33 12.43
C ALA A 15 21.51 30.63 12.00
N ALA A 16 20.47 31.44 11.79
CA ALA A 16 19.36 31.06 10.93
C ALA A 16 19.90 30.97 9.50
N GLY A 17 20.14 29.75 9.01
CA GLY A 17 20.79 29.51 7.73
C GLY A 17 20.21 28.30 7.01
N LEU A 18 19.21 28.58 6.16
CA LEU A 18 18.94 27.89 4.89
C LEU A 18 18.45 26.43 4.98
N CYS A 19 17.16 26.25 5.30
CA CYS A 19 16.39 25.17 4.70
C CYS A 19 16.16 25.52 3.21
N THR A 20 17.06 25.10 2.34
CA THR A 20 16.75 24.99 0.91
C THR A 20 15.79 23.82 0.70
N PRO A 21 14.62 23.99 0.07
CA PRO A 21 13.81 22.86 -0.33
C PRO A 21 14.62 22.04 -1.35
N ALA A 22 14.77 20.74 -1.08
CA ALA A 22 15.32 19.81 -2.05
C ALA A 22 14.40 19.81 -3.27
N ALA A 23 14.90 20.30 -4.41
CA ALA A 23 14.19 20.19 -5.68
C ALA A 23 14.10 18.70 -6.03
N ALA A 24 12.87 18.17 -6.11
CA ALA A 24 12.63 16.84 -6.61
C ALA A 24 13.14 16.75 -8.06
N GLN A 25 14.12 15.88 -8.31
CA GLN A 25 14.63 15.62 -9.65
C GLN A 25 13.55 14.87 -10.43
N GLN A 26 12.91 15.55 -11.40
CA GLN A 26 12.06 14.90 -12.39
C GLN A 26 12.95 14.10 -13.34
N VAL A 27 12.83 12.77 -13.27
CA VAL A 27 13.31 11.88 -14.34
C VAL A 27 12.22 11.84 -15.40
N THR A 28 12.46 12.51 -16.52
CA THR A 28 11.58 12.48 -17.68
C THR A 28 11.91 11.23 -18.50
N ALA A 29 11.13 10.16 -18.33
CA ALA A 29 11.05 9.09 -19.33
C ALA A 29 9.99 9.47 -20.37
N GLU A 30 10.28 9.29 -21.66
CA GLU A 30 9.35 9.56 -22.75
C GLU A 30 8.10 8.69 -22.60
N GLY A 31 6.97 9.34 -22.32
CA GLY A 31 5.71 8.72 -21.90
C GLY A 31 5.26 9.26 -20.55
N SER A 32 4.90 10.54 -20.49
CA SER A 32 4.53 11.18 -19.22
C SER A 32 3.13 10.78 -18.77
N VAL A 33 2.99 9.61 -18.15
CA VAL A 33 1.84 9.35 -17.28
C VAL A 33 2.10 10.09 -15.98
N LYS A 34 1.41 11.21 -15.76
CA LYS A 34 1.42 11.90 -14.46
C LYS A 34 0.48 11.14 -13.53
N PHE A 35 1.02 10.22 -12.74
CA PHE A 35 0.32 9.70 -11.58
C PHE A 35 0.27 10.77 -10.49
N ASN A 36 -0.86 11.45 -10.37
CA ASN A 36 -1.17 12.28 -9.22
C ASN A 36 -1.83 11.40 -8.14
N LEU A 37 -1.04 10.59 -7.44
CA LEU A 37 -1.50 9.82 -6.26
C LEU A 37 -1.87 10.73 -5.07
N LEU A 38 -1.71 12.04 -5.21
CA LEU A 38 -2.02 13.07 -4.23
C LEU A 38 -2.80 14.20 -4.93
N SER A 39 -3.97 13.88 -5.47
CA SER A 39 -4.96 14.92 -5.80
C SER A 39 -5.12 15.81 -4.56
N VAL A 40 -4.93 17.11 -4.75
CA VAL A 40 -5.17 18.23 -3.80
C VAL A 40 -5.70 17.79 -2.44
N GLU A 41 -4.87 17.95 -1.41
CA GLU A 41 -5.15 17.61 0.00
C GLU A 41 -6.66 17.72 0.34
N GLY A 42 -7.36 16.57 0.38
CA GLY A 42 -8.69 16.46 0.98
C GLY A 42 -9.89 16.05 0.10
N LEU A 43 -9.80 15.92 -1.24
CA LEU A 43 -10.95 15.43 -2.03
C LEU A 43 -10.56 14.40 -3.11
N VAL A 44 -10.82 13.13 -2.81
CA VAL A 44 -10.78 12.03 -3.79
C VAL A 44 -12.21 11.77 -4.26
N VAL A 45 -12.47 11.98 -5.55
CA VAL A 45 -13.75 11.57 -6.17
C VAL A 45 -13.62 10.10 -6.55
N GLY A 46 -14.62 9.30 -6.21
CA GLY A 46 -14.53 7.86 -6.39
C GLY A 46 -15.86 7.15 -6.29
N THR A 47 -15.87 5.90 -6.74
CA THR A 47 -16.99 4.98 -6.56
C THR A 47 -16.79 4.19 -5.26
N THR A 48 -17.79 4.20 -4.37
CA THR A 48 -17.75 3.34 -3.18
C THR A 48 -18.20 1.93 -3.53
N LEU A 49 -17.30 0.96 -3.37
CA LEU A 49 -17.64 -0.46 -3.42
C LEU A 49 -17.88 -0.99 -2.00
N LYS A 50 -18.90 -1.84 -1.85
CA LYS A 50 -19.28 -2.43 -0.57
C LYS A 50 -19.27 -3.95 -0.66
N VAL A 51 -18.65 -4.57 0.33
CA VAL A 51 -18.71 -6.01 0.60
C VAL A 51 -19.42 -6.17 1.92
N ASP A 52 -20.73 -6.34 1.86
CA ASP A 52 -21.64 -6.37 3.01
C ASP A 52 -22.71 -7.47 2.86
N ALA A 53 -23.79 -7.40 3.62
CA ALA A 53 -24.87 -8.40 3.57
C ALA A 53 -25.57 -8.49 2.20
N ASP A 54 -25.68 -7.36 1.48
CA ASP A 54 -26.28 -7.36 0.14
C ASP A 54 -25.34 -8.03 -0.87
N PHE A 55 -24.03 -7.77 -0.74
CA PHE A 55 -23.01 -8.49 -1.49
C PHE A 55 -23.06 -10.00 -1.20
N ALA A 56 -23.09 -10.37 0.09
CA ALA A 56 -23.17 -11.75 0.55
C ALA A 56 -24.38 -12.49 -0.05
N ALA A 57 -25.56 -11.86 -0.02
CA ALA A 57 -26.78 -12.42 -0.59
C ALA A 57 -26.71 -12.54 -2.12
N ARG A 58 -26.21 -11.53 -2.82
CA ARG A 58 -26.09 -11.52 -4.29
C ARG A 58 -25.13 -12.59 -4.80
N HIS A 59 -24.03 -12.81 -4.09
CA HIS A 59 -22.94 -13.69 -4.52
C HIS A 59 -22.94 -15.05 -3.79
N ASN A 60 -23.90 -15.30 -2.91
CA ASN A 60 -24.03 -16.52 -2.11
C ASN A 60 -22.71 -16.90 -1.39
N VAL A 61 -22.17 -15.94 -0.63
CA VAL A 61 -20.88 -16.04 0.05
C VAL A 61 -20.97 -15.52 1.48
N ASP A 62 -20.14 -16.06 2.38
CA ASP A 62 -20.01 -15.52 3.74
C ASP A 62 -19.10 -14.28 3.76
N VAL A 63 -19.57 -13.22 4.45
CA VAL A 63 -18.86 -11.96 4.67
C VAL A 63 -18.82 -11.71 6.18
N PRO A 64 -17.87 -12.33 6.91
CA PRO A 64 -17.82 -12.23 8.37
C PRO A 64 -17.37 -10.85 8.87
N ALA A 65 -16.67 -10.10 8.02
CA ALA A 65 -16.21 -8.75 8.30
C ALA A 65 -16.55 -7.83 7.11
N PRO A 66 -17.72 -7.16 7.13
CA PRO A 66 -18.11 -6.22 6.10
C PRO A 66 -17.15 -5.05 5.97
N PHE A 67 -16.90 -4.58 4.76
CA PHE A 67 -16.06 -3.42 4.50
C PHE A 67 -16.52 -2.64 3.26
N SER A 68 -16.02 -1.41 3.14
CA SER A 68 -16.20 -0.59 1.95
C SER A 68 -14.90 0.09 1.58
N ILE A 69 -14.70 0.30 0.28
CA ILE A 69 -13.55 1.00 -0.26
C ILE A 69 -14.02 2.10 -1.20
N LEU A 70 -13.29 3.21 -1.20
CA LEU A 70 -13.44 4.26 -2.21
C LEU A 70 -12.44 3.96 -3.33
N VAL A 71 -12.95 3.62 -4.51
CA VAL A 71 -12.15 3.43 -5.72
C VAL A 71 -12.02 4.79 -6.41
N PRO A 72 -10.81 5.37 -6.50
CA PRO A 72 -10.63 6.70 -7.07
C PRO A 72 -10.88 6.70 -8.57
N LEU A 73 -11.65 7.67 -9.05
CA LEU A 73 -11.83 7.91 -10.47
C LEU A 73 -10.63 8.70 -11.01
N ALA A 74 -10.12 8.30 -12.17
CA ALA A 74 -9.10 9.04 -12.90
C ALA A 74 -9.46 9.11 -14.39
N ASP A 75 -9.20 10.27 -15.01
CA ASP A 75 -9.30 10.41 -16.45
C ASP A 75 -8.33 9.42 -17.12
N ASP A 76 -8.74 8.85 -18.25
CA ASP A 76 -7.96 7.90 -19.05
C ASP A 76 -7.60 6.56 -18.36
N VAL A 77 -8.21 6.25 -17.20
CA VAL A 77 -8.07 4.97 -16.49
C VAL A 77 -9.40 4.22 -16.49
N LEU A 78 -9.40 3.01 -17.05
CA LEU A 78 -10.49 2.05 -16.96
C LEU A 78 -10.41 1.27 -15.65
N GLU A 79 -11.47 1.37 -14.85
CA GLU A 79 -11.69 0.55 -13.66
C GLU A 79 -12.46 -0.72 -14.01
N LEU A 80 -11.84 -1.88 -13.83
CA LEU A 80 -12.45 -3.18 -14.09
C LEU A 80 -12.56 -3.95 -12.77
N VAL A 81 -13.80 -4.17 -12.33
CA VAL A 81 -14.10 -4.89 -11.08
C VAL A 81 -14.51 -6.33 -11.39
N ASP A 82 -13.68 -7.27 -10.98
CA ASP A 82 -14.00 -8.69 -11.01
C ASP A 82 -14.53 -9.11 -9.64
N TYR A 83 -15.83 -9.40 -9.56
CA TYR A 83 -16.45 -9.92 -8.35
C TYR A 83 -16.27 -11.44 -8.28
N MET A 84 -15.80 -11.93 -7.14
CA MET A 84 -15.60 -13.37 -6.89
C MET A 84 -14.77 -14.07 -7.99
N PRO A 85 -13.57 -13.55 -8.35
CA PRO A 85 -12.82 -14.00 -9.52
C PRO A 85 -12.42 -15.48 -9.48
N GLU A 86 -12.34 -16.06 -8.28
CA GLU A 86 -11.97 -17.48 -8.06
C GLU A 86 -13.10 -18.26 -7.35
N GLY A 87 -14.33 -17.73 -7.38
CA GLY A 87 -15.52 -18.35 -6.79
C GLY A 87 -15.66 -18.15 -5.27
N PRO A 88 -16.65 -18.80 -4.62
CA PRO A 88 -17.11 -18.49 -3.25
C PRO A 88 -16.07 -18.56 -2.14
N ASN A 89 -14.97 -19.30 -2.32
CA ASN A 89 -13.90 -19.44 -1.32
C ASN A 89 -12.66 -18.59 -1.64
N GLY A 90 -12.68 -17.89 -2.78
CA GLY A 90 -11.57 -17.05 -3.23
C GLY A 90 -11.64 -15.60 -2.72
N PRO A 91 -10.89 -14.70 -3.36
CA PRO A 91 -10.99 -13.26 -3.15
C PRO A 91 -12.43 -12.75 -3.31
N PHE A 92 -12.81 -11.73 -2.55
CA PHE A 92 -14.11 -11.07 -2.71
C PHE A 92 -14.17 -10.26 -4.00
N LEU A 93 -13.13 -9.48 -4.25
CA LEU A 93 -13.02 -8.64 -5.41
C LEU A 93 -11.57 -8.49 -5.86
N LYS A 94 -11.40 -8.29 -7.17
CA LYS A 94 -10.17 -7.84 -7.78
C LYS A 94 -10.48 -6.60 -8.61
N LEU A 95 -9.77 -5.52 -8.32
CA LEU A 95 -9.79 -4.29 -9.10
C LEU A 95 -8.60 -4.33 -10.03
N ASN A 96 -8.84 -4.14 -11.32
CA ASN A 96 -7.78 -3.89 -12.29
C ASN A 96 -7.97 -2.46 -12.80
N PHE A 97 -6.91 -1.68 -12.73
CA PHE A 97 -6.85 -0.37 -13.34
C PHE A 97 -6.06 -0.52 -14.63
N ALA A 98 -6.63 -0.05 -15.74
CA ALA A 98 -6.07 -0.25 -17.05
C ALA A 98 -6.13 1.03 -17.88
N THR A 99 -5.29 1.14 -18.90
CA THR A 99 -5.43 2.15 -19.95
C THR A 99 -6.70 1.89 -20.78
N GLU A 100 -7.12 2.85 -21.60
CA GLU A 100 -8.26 2.69 -22.52
C GLU A 100 -8.10 1.51 -23.50
N ASP A 101 -6.86 1.21 -23.92
CA ASP A 101 -6.52 0.03 -24.74
C ASP A 101 -6.38 -1.27 -23.93
N ARG A 102 -6.87 -1.26 -22.68
CA ARG A 102 -6.94 -2.40 -21.75
C ARG A 102 -5.59 -3.00 -21.35
N LYS A 103 -4.52 -2.19 -21.31
CA LYS A 103 -3.26 -2.62 -20.71
C LYS A 103 -3.32 -2.40 -19.21
N LEU A 104 -2.98 -3.44 -18.44
CA LEU A 104 -2.95 -3.39 -16.99
C LEU A 104 -1.93 -2.34 -16.52
N ILE A 105 -2.36 -1.47 -15.61
CA ILE A 105 -1.52 -0.50 -14.91
C ILE A 105 -1.19 -1.05 -13.52
N GLU A 106 -2.23 -1.34 -12.74
CA GLU A 106 -2.14 -1.85 -11.38
C GLU A 106 -3.35 -2.72 -11.05
N ASN A 107 -3.23 -3.56 -10.02
CA ASN A 107 -4.37 -4.29 -9.48
C ASN A 107 -4.36 -4.32 -7.96
N ILE A 108 -5.56 -4.48 -7.41
CA ILE A 108 -5.78 -4.65 -5.97
C ILE A 108 -6.74 -5.82 -5.79
N GLN A 109 -6.38 -6.77 -4.93
CA GLN A 109 -7.19 -7.96 -4.68
C GLN A 109 -7.48 -8.10 -3.19
N PHE A 110 -8.75 -8.33 -2.84
CA PHE A 110 -9.20 -8.45 -1.45
C PHE A 110 -9.42 -9.91 -1.11
N VAL A 111 -8.46 -10.47 -0.40
CA VAL A 111 -8.44 -11.87 0.02
C VAL A 111 -8.90 -12.03 1.47
N ARG A 112 -9.57 -13.16 1.74
CA ARG A 112 -9.97 -13.54 3.08
C ARG A 112 -8.80 -14.16 3.82
N MET A 113 -8.70 -13.84 5.11
CA MET A 113 -7.71 -14.42 6.00
C MET A 113 -8.29 -14.55 7.40
N THR A 114 -8.00 -15.68 8.04
CA THR A 114 -8.33 -15.93 9.43
C THR A 114 -7.04 -15.96 10.22
N ILE A 115 -6.96 -15.15 11.26
CA ILE A 115 -5.86 -15.17 12.23
C ILE A 115 -6.36 -15.79 13.54
N ALA A 116 -5.46 -16.47 14.25
CA ALA A 116 -5.79 -17.04 15.55
C ALA A 116 -6.30 -15.95 16.53
N PRO A 117 -7.27 -16.27 17.39
CA PRO A 117 -7.70 -15.34 18.43
C PRO A 117 -6.56 -15.04 19.40
N GLY A 118 -6.57 -13.84 19.97
CA GLY A 118 -5.55 -13.34 20.89
C GLY A 118 -5.76 -11.87 21.18
N SER A 119 -4.89 -11.23 21.96
CA SER A 119 -4.89 -9.78 22.13
C SER A 119 -4.63 -9.05 20.80
N ALA A 120 -4.96 -7.77 20.72
CA ALA A 120 -4.73 -6.98 19.49
C ALA A 120 -3.25 -6.97 19.08
N GLU A 121 -2.34 -6.84 20.06
CA GLU A 121 -0.91 -6.84 19.81
C GLU A 121 -0.40 -8.21 19.31
N GLU A 122 -0.82 -9.31 19.94
CA GLU A 122 -0.47 -10.66 19.50
C GLU A 122 -0.95 -10.92 18.07
N ARG A 123 -2.18 -10.50 17.73
CA ARG A 123 -2.74 -10.61 16.38
C ARG A 123 -1.93 -9.82 15.35
N LEU A 124 -1.54 -8.59 15.66
CA LEU A 124 -0.72 -7.76 14.77
C LEU A 124 0.70 -8.34 14.59
N ASN A 125 1.30 -8.88 15.66
CA ASN A 125 2.61 -9.54 15.57
C ASN A 125 2.54 -10.82 14.73
N ALA A 126 1.50 -11.63 14.92
CA ALA A 126 1.26 -12.82 14.11
C ALA A 126 1.06 -12.46 12.63
N LEU A 127 0.27 -11.42 12.37
CA LEU A 127 0.04 -10.92 11.02
C LEU A 127 1.34 -10.44 10.36
N ALA A 128 2.18 -9.70 11.08
CA ALA A 128 3.47 -9.25 10.57
C ALA A 128 4.40 -10.42 10.23
N GLY A 129 4.46 -11.43 11.09
CA GLY A 129 5.23 -12.65 10.83
C GLY A 129 4.72 -13.38 9.59
N LEU A 130 3.41 -13.56 9.47
CA LEU A 130 2.76 -14.24 8.34
C LEU A 130 3.01 -13.50 7.01
N LEU A 131 2.76 -12.19 7.00
CA LEU A 131 2.92 -11.39 5.78
C LEU A 131 4.38 -11.34 5.32
N ALA A 132 5.31 -11.13 6.26
CA ALA A 132 6.72 -10.98 5.94
C ALA A 132 7.34 -12.28 5.45
N ASN A 133 7.05 -13.42 6.11
CA ASN A 133 7.78 -14.66 5.88
C ASN A 133 7.09 -15.59 4.89
N ASP A 134 5.76 -15.67 4.93
CA ASP A 134 5.01 -16.64 4.12
C ASP A 134 4.35 -15.99 2.92
N VAL A 135 3.56 -14.93 3.14
CA VAL A 135 2.71 -14.36 2.08
C VAL A 135 3.56 -13.68 1.02
N PHE A 136 4.50 -12.80 1.39
CA PHE A 136 5.36 -12.14 0.42
C PHE A 136 6.16 -13.16 -0.40
N GLY A 137 6.78 -14.14 0.26
CA GLY A 137 7.55 -15.18 -0.41
C GLY A 137 6.72 -16.00 -1.40
N ARG A 138 5.46 -16.32 -1.06
CA ARG A 138 4.55 -17.02 -1.98
C ARG A 138 4.09 -16.13 -3.12
N ALA A 139 3.75 -14.88 -2.83
CA ALA A 139 3.30 -13.91 -3.82
C ALA A 139 4.37 -13.62 -4.87
N THR A 140 5.65 -13.67 -4.49
CA THR A 140 6.77 -13.42 -5.40
C THR A 140 7.53 -14.66 -5.86
N ALA A 141 7.07 -15.88 -5.51
CA ALA A 141 7.79 -17.12 -5.74
C ALA A 141 8.11 -17.40 -7.22
N SER A 142 7.26 -16.94 -8.14
CA SER A 142 7.43 -17.12 -9.58
C SER A 142 8.24 -16.01 -10.25
N TYR A 143 8.75 -15.05 -9.49
CA TYR A 143 9.48 -13.89 -9.98
C TYR A 143 10.95 -13.92 -9.55
N THR A 144 11.77 -13.10 -10.21
CA THR A 144 13.20 -12.98 -9.89
C THR A 144 13.47 -11.68 -9.13
N GLU A 145 14.67 -11.53 -8.59
CA GLU A 145 15.12 -10.29 -7.92
C GLU A 145 14.15 -9.80 -6.82
N SER A 146 13.47 -10.72 -6.13
CA SER A 146 12.50 -10.39 -5.08
C SER A 146 13.19 -9.79 -3.86
N VAL A 147 12.82 -8.57 -3.50
CA VAL A 147 13.35 -7.84 -2.35
C VAL A 147 12.18 -7.35 -1.51
N ARG A 148 12.20 -7.68 -0.22
CA ARG A 148 11.29 -7.11 0.76
C ARG A 148 11.93 -5.86 1.37
N ASP A 149 11.33 -4.70 1.13
CA ASP A 149 11.87 -3.41 1.57
C ASP A 149 11.40 -3.04 2.98
N ILE A 150 10.10 -3.23 3.27
CA ILE A 150 9.48 -2.80 4.53
C ILE A 150 8.51 -3.85 5.06
N VAL A 151 8.47 -3.99 6.39
CA VAL A 151 7.38 -4.61 7.14
C VAL A 151 7.04 -3.68 8.30
N ARG A 152 5.80 -3.22 8.41
CA ARG A 152 5.41 -2.33 9.53
C ARG A 152 3.94 -2.46 9.92
N LYS A 153 3.69 -2.25 11.21
CA LYS A 153 2.34 -1.98 11.71
C LYS A 153 1.90 -0.60 11.22
N THR A 154 0.65 -0.50 10.82
CA THR A 154 0.07 0.72 10.21
C THR A 154 -1.42 0.81 10.54
N LYS A 155 -2.10 1.80 9.97
CA LYS A 155 -3.56 1.88 9.97
C LYS A 155 -4.11 1.85 8.55
N VAL A 156 -5.25 1.20 8.38
CA VAL A 156 -6.07 1.23 7.16
C VAL A 156 -7.44 1.76 7.55
N GLY A 157 -7.67 3.05 7.26
CA GLY A 157 -8.75 3.79 7.93
C GLY A 157 -8.55 3.78 9.44
N ASP A 158 -9.58 3.40 10.19
CA ASP A 158 -9.52 3.31 11.65
C ASP A 158 -8.96 1.96 12.16
N LEU A 159 -8.75 0.99 11.25
CA LEU A 159 -8.32 -0.37 11.60
C LEU A 159 -6.80 -0.44 11.74
N ASP A 160 -6.33 -1.14 12.77
CA ASP A 160 -4.92 -1.51 12.86
C ASP A 160 -4.59 -2.60 11.84
N GLY A 161 -3.49 -2.42 11.12
CA GLY A 161 -3.05 -3.32 10.07
C GLY A 161 -1.55 -3.52 10.07
N VAL A 162 -1.09 -4.38 9.16
CA VAL A 162 0.32 -4.55 8.85
C VAL A 162 0.46 -4.52 7.33
N GLU A 163 1.47 -3.82 6.85
CA GLU A 163 1.82 -3.80 5.44
C GLU A 163 3.23 -4.36 5.23
N VAL A 164 3.41 -4.98 4.07
CA VAL A 164 4.69 -5.41 3.53
C VAL A 164 4.84 -4.76 2.17
N ILE A 165 5.95 -4.05 1.98
CA ILE A 165 6.30 -3.44 0.70
C ILE A 165 7.56 -4.12 0.22
N GLY A 166 7.57 -4.47 -1.06
CA GLY A 166 8.72 -5.04 -1.72
C GLY A 166 8.59 -4.92 -3.22
N ARG A 167 9.63 -5.38 -3.90
CA ARG A 167 9.79 -5.32 -5.35
C ARG A 167 10.18 -6.68 -5.88
N TYR A 168 9.84 -6.94 -7.12
CA TYR A 168 10.24 -8.16 -7.82
C TYR A 168 10.34 -7.88 -9.32
N LYS A 169 10.98 -8.78 -10.06
CA LYS A 169 11.06 -8.69 -11.51
C LYS A 169 10.20 -9.76 -12.16
N ASP A 170 9.16 -9.29 -12.82
CA ASP A 170 8.33 -10.10 -13.70
C ASP A 170 9.07 -10.31 -15.04
N PRO A 171 9.15 -11.54 -15.56
CA PRO A 171 9.86 -11.82 -16.81
C PRO A 171 9.25 -11.14 -18.04
N ASN A 172 7.97 -10.77 -18.00
CA ASN A 172 7.24 -10.14 -19.10
C ASN A 172 7.07 -8.63 -18.89
N LEU A 173 6.93 -8.17 -17.64
CA LEU A 173 6.61 -6.77 -17.33
C LEU A 173 7.82 -5.97 -16.82
N GLY A 174 8.90 -6.62 -16.38
CA GLY A 174 10.07 -5.95 -15.82
C GLY A 174 9.97 -5.74 -14.31
N LEU A 175 10.59 -4.69 -13.79
CA LEU A 175 10.61 -4.40 -12.35
C LEU A 175 9.25 -3.87 -11.89
N MET A 176 8.70 -4.51 -10.86
CA MET A 176 7.45 -4.20 -10.17
C MET A 176 7.71 -3.87 -8.70
#